data_AF-A0A6J6N8Q5-F1
#
_entry.id   AF-A0A6J6N8Q5-F1
#
_cell.length_a   1.000
_cell.length_b   1.000
_cell.length_c   1.000
_cell.angle_alpha   90.00
_cell.angle_beta   90.00
_cell.angle_gamma   90.00
#
_symmetry.space_group_name_H-M   'P 1'
#
loop_
_entity.id
_entity.type
_entity.pdbx_description
1 polymer ?
#
loop_
_entity_poly.entity_id
_entity_poly.type
_entity_poly.pdbx_seq_one_letter_code
_entity_poly.pdbx_strand_id
1 'polypeptide(L)'
;MKSRELGPKSVVVGDIVSLVGDVSGSEGTLARIVSVNPRRNSLSRTVDDAAKIERTIVANIDYLVIVASTTNPEPRRGLIDRFLVCAFHEGIAPVLLITKTDLAPLPEFIEEYKALGVQIVTTSSKTSDRDADVAKIHTLLAGKTSVLVGHSGVGKSTLINDLVPHAGRITGDVNDVTGRGRHTSSSAIALPLSPDLDPAGGWAIDTPGIRAFGLAHLDPNKIIASFSDLSEVAATCMPNCSHSEESCRLNEWAAPGGTADVAKTRRLQSLRSLLEIKDFDSSIPE
;
A
#
# COMPACT_ATOMS: atom_id res chain seq x y z
N MET A 1 6.13 16.99 33.81
CA MET A 1 6.53 16.41 32.51
C MET A 1 6.72 17.59 31.55
N LYS A 2 7.96 17.92 31.13
CA LYS A 2 8.21 19.09 30.26
C LYS A 2 7.74 18.76 28.84
N SER A 3 6.81 19.55 28.31
CA SER A 3 6.33 19.43 26.93
C SER A 3 7.50 19.66 25.96
N ARG A 4 7.83 18.66 25.15
CA ARG A 4 8.83 18.78 24.08
C ARG A 4 8.17 19.49 22.90
N GLU A 5 8.76 20.57 22.40
CA GLU A 5 8.25 21.25 21.22
C GLU A 5 8.25 20.28 20.02
N LEU A 6 7.10 20.17 19.36
CA LEU A 6 6.96 19.40 18.13
C LEU A 6 7.60 20.20 16.99
N GLY A 7 8.67 19.66 16.42
CA GLY A 7 9.29 20.27 15.25
C GLY A 7 8.33 20.27 14.04
N PRO A 8 8.50 21.19 13.08
CA PRO A 8 7.61 21.39 11.93
C PRO A 8 7.54 20.20 10.94
N LYS A 9 8.30 19.13 11.16
CA LYS A 9 8.33 17.90 10.34
C LYS A 9 7.81 16.65 11.08
N SER A 10 7.16 16.83 12.24
CA SER A 10 6.90 15.72 13.17
C SER A 10 5.55 15.01 12.99
N VAL A 11 4.59 15.61 12.29
CA VAL A 11 3.23 15.07 12.13
C VAL A 11 2.96 14.72 10.68
N VAL A 12 2.41 13.53 10.44
CA VAL A 12 1.99 13.06 9.12
C VAL A 12 0.53 12.59 9.16
N VAL A 13 -0.07 12.37 7.99
CA VAL A 13 -1.42 11.83 7.90
C VAL A 13 -1.47 10.45 8.56
N GLY A 14 -2.48 10.21 9.39
CA GLY A 14 -2.65 8.97 10.14
C GLY A 14 -1.95 8.96 11.52
N ASP A 15 -1.18 9.98 11.89
CA ASP A 15 -0.64 10.06 13.25
C ASP A 15 -1.76 10.14 14.30
N ILE A 16 -1.63 9.32 15.35
CA ILE A 16 -2.46 9.44 16.54
C ILE A 16 -1.81 10.50 17.43
N VAL A 17 -2.54 11.56 17.75
CA VAL A 17 -2.00 12.73 18.45
C VAL A 17 -2.76 13.02 19.74
N SER A 18 -2.06 13.58 20.72
CA SER A 18 -2.70 14.16 21.90
C SER A 18 -2.91 15.66 21.68
N LEU A 19 -4.11 16.13 22.00
CA LEU A 19 -4.54 17.52 21.81
C LEU A 19 -4.79 18.19 23.17
N VAL A 20 -4.61 19.51 23.20
CA VAL A 20 -5.09 20.39 24.28
C VAL A 20 -5.85 21.56 23.67
N GLY A 21 -6.82 22.12 24.39
CA GLY A 21 -7.70 23.18 23.91
C GLY A 21 -9.11 22.66 23.61
N ASP A 22 -9.87 23.43 22.83
CA ASP A 22 -11.24 23.08 22.47
C ASP A 22 -11.26 22.25 21.18
N VAL A 23 -11.71 21.00 21.31
CA VAL A 23 -11.78 20.01 20.21
C VAL A 23 -13.20 19.82 19.68
N SER A 24 -14.15 20.66 20.09
CA SER A 24 -15.56 20.56 19.66
C SER A 24 -15.75 20.85 18.16
N GLY A 25 -14.83 21.59 17.54
CA GLY A 25 -14.87 21.93 16.12
C GLY A 25 -15.86 23.04 15.77
N SER A 26 -16.44 23.74 16.75
CA SER A 26 -17.25 24.93 16.49
C SER A 26 -16.40 26.09 15.99
N GLU A 27 -17.01 27.03 15.27
CA GLU A 27 -16.33 28.21 14.76
C GLU A 27 -15.63 28.99 15.90
N GLY A 28 -14.37 29.39 15.68
CA GLY A 28 -13.56 30.09 16.67
C GLY A 28 -12.85 29.20 17.71
N THR A 29 -13.04 27.88 17.67
CA THR A 29 -12.32 26.94 18.55
C THR A 29 -10.90 26.70 18.07
N LEU A 30 -10.00 26.49 19.04
CA LEU A 30 -8.59 26.21 18.79
C LEU A 30 -8.12 25.05 19.66
N ALA A 31 -7.48 24.08 19.02
CA ALA A 31 -6.76 23.00 19.66
C ALA A 31 -5.31 22.97 19.18
N ARG A 32 -4.41 22.45 20.01
CA ARG A 32 -2.99 22.31 19.72
C ARG A 32 -2.55 20.88 19.93
N ILE A 33 -1.78 20.36 18.98
CA ILE A 33 -1.07 19.08 19.12
C ILE A 33 0.05 19.25 20.14
N VAL A 34 0.07 18.42 21.18
CA VAL A 34 1.11 18.43 22.22
C VAL A 34 2.06 17.24 22.14
N SER A 35 1.62 16.13 21.54
CA SER A 35 2.45 14.96 21.28
C SER A 35 1.90 14.12 20.13
N VAL A 36 2.82 13.42 19.46
CA VAL A 36 2.52 12.36 18.50
C VAL A 36 2.79 11.03 19.21
N ASN A 37 1.81 10.12 19.20
CA ASN A 37 1.93 8.80 19.80
C ASN A 37 2.84 7.90 18.93
N PRO A 38 3.41 6.83 19.51
CA PRO A 38 4.20 5.86 18.74
C PRO A 38 3.41 5.32 17.53
N ARG A 39 4.06 5.32 16.37
CA ARG A 39 3.50 4.78 15.13
C ARG A 39 3.63 3.26 15.14
N ARG A 40 2.58 2.53 14.75
CA ARG A 40 2.67 1.07 14.58
C ARG A 40 3.46 0.67 13.32
N ASN A 41 3.33 1.47 12.27
CA ASN A 41 3.98 1.33 10.97
C ASN A 41 3.92 2.68 10.24
N SER A 42 4.65 2.80 9.12
CA SER A 42 4.62 4.01 8.31
C SER A 42 5.04 3.78 6.87
N LEU A 43 4.58 4.65 5.96
CA LEU A 43 5.08 4.71 4.59
C LEU A 43 5.94 5.94 4.41
N SER A 44 7.16 5.71 3.91
CA SER A 44 8.14 6.74 3.61
C SER A 44 8.44 6.80 2.12
N ARG A 45 8.73 7.99 1.61
CA ARG A 45 9.26 8.18 0.26
C ARG A 45 10.67 8.71 0.33
N THR A 46 11.53 8.22 -0.55
CA THR A 46 12.86 8.79 -0.76
C THR A 46 12.73 10.14 -1.44
N VAL A 47 13.25 11.18 -0.78
CA VAL A 47 13.21 12.56 -1.30
C VAL A 47 14.48 12.89 -2.09
N ASP A 48 15.59 12.24 -1.74
CA ASP A 48 16.90 12.40 -2.36
C ASP A 48 17.69 11.09 -2.18
N ASP A 49 17.97 10.41 -3.29
CA ASP A 49 18.69 9.13 -3.31
C ASP A 49 20.16 9.28 -2.85
N ALA A 50 20.77 10.46 -3.06
CA ALA A 50 22.15 10.73 -2.64
C ALA A 50 22.25 10.96 -1.12
N ALA A 51 21.23 11.55 -0.52
CA ALA A 51 21.22 11.87 0.91
C ALA A 51 20.60 10.77 1.80
N LYS A 52 20.00 9.72 1.21
CA LYS A 52 19.23 8.68 1.93
C LYS A 52 18.18 9.27 2.90
N ILE A 53 17.61 10.42 2.54
CA ILE A 53 16.59 11.07 3.38
C ILE A 53 15.23 10.52 2.99
N GLU A 54 14.73 9.65 3.85
CA GLU A 54 13.34 9.24 3.84
C GLU A 54 12.45 10.27 4.51
N ARG A 55 11.30 10.51 3.89
CA ARG A 55 10.23 11.31 4.49
C ARG A 55 9.01 10.46 4.64
N THR A 56 8.60 10.23 5.88
CA THR A 56 7.30 9.63 6.18
C THR A 56 6.19 10.49 5.59
N ILE A 57 5.26 9.84 4.88
CA ILE A 57 4.10 10.47 4.25
C ILE A 57 2.84 10.10 5.02
N VAL A 58 2.72 8.85 5.45
CA VAL A 58 1.55 8.31 6.13
C VAL A 58 2.00 7.39 7.26
N ALA A 59 1.27 7.37 8.38
CA ALA A 59 1.51 6.47 9.50
C ALA A 59 0.24 5.71 9.88
N ASN A 60 0.40 4.64 10.68
CA ASN A 60 -0.71 3.92 11.30
C ASN A 60 -1.70 3.38 10.27
N ILE A 61 -1.19 2.59 9.33
CA ILE A 61 -1.88 2.06 8.17
C ILE A 61 -2.29 0.62 8.43
N ASP A 62 -3.55 0.30 8.15
CA ASP A 62 -4.08 -1.06 8.21
C ASP A 62 -3.88 -1.75 6.87
N TYR A 63 -4.30 -1.07 5.80
CA TYR A 63 -4.24 -1.60 4.44
C TYR A 63 -3.42 -0.73 3.49
N LEU A 64 -2.52 -1.36 2.75
CA LEU A 64 -1.97 -0.80 1.51
C LEU A 64 -2.80 -1.34 0.35
N VAL A 65 -3.71 -0.52 -0.16
CA VAL A 65 -4.57 -0.84 -1.29
C VAL A 65 -3.83 -0.53 -2.58
N ILE A 66 -3.27 -1.56 -3.20
CA ILE A 66 -2.53 -1.50 -4.47
C ILE A 66 -3.55 -1.56 -5.60
N VAL A 67 -3.82 -0.43 -6.23
CA VAL A 67 -4.77 -0.32 -7.33
C VAL A 67 -4.06 -0.51 -8.67
N ALA A 68 -4.50 -1.52 -9.41
CA ALA A 68 -4.09 -1.82 -10.77
C ALA A 68 -5.33 -1.95 -11.67
N SER A 69 -5.18 -1.78 -12.97
CA SER A 69 -6.25 -2.04 -13.95
C SER A 69 -5.88 -3.23 -14.82
N THR A 70 -6.86 -3.98 -15.29
CA THR A 70 -6.63 -5.05 -16.29
C THR A 70 -6.12 -4.49 -17.62
N THR A 71 -6.46 -3.24 -17.94
CA THR A 71 -6.04 -2.55 -19.16
C THR A 71 -6.02 -1.02 -19.00
N ASN A 72 -5.27 -0.34 -19.87
CA ASN A 72 -5.20 1.12 -20.01
C ASN A 72 -4.97 1.87 -18.68
N PRO A 73 -3.83 1.68 -17.99
CA PRO A 73 -2.68 0.87 -18.38
C PRO A 73 -2.79 -0.60 -17.94
N GLU A 74 -2.01 -1.47 -18.58
CA GLU A 74 -1.83 -2.85 -18.14
C GLU A 74 -1.14 -2.90 -16.76
N PRO A 75 -1.43 -3.92 -15.93
CA PRO A 75 -0.85 -4.02 -14.61
C PRO A 75 0.63 -4.38 -14.71
N ARG A 76 1.49 -3.51 -14.18
CA ARG A 76 2.95 -3.71 -14.18
C ARG A 76 3.35 -4.56 -12.99
N ARG A 77 3.72 -5.83 -13.22
CA ARG A 77 4.20 -6.78 -12.18
C ARG A 77 5.23 -6.13 -11.25
N GLY A 78 6.30 -5.58 -11.81
CA GLY A 78 7.37 -4.96 -11.03
C GLY A 78 6.91 -3.81 -10.11
N LEU A 79 5.86 -3.06 -10.47
CA LEU A 79 5.34 -2.01 -9.60
C LEU A 79 4.54 -2.59 -8.41
N ILE A 80 3.71 -3.60 -8.69
CA ILE A 80 2.92 -4.31 -7.66
C ILE A 80 3.86 -4.96 -6.66
N ASP A 81 4.84 -5.71 -7.18
CA ASP A 81 5.93 -6.36 -6.45
C ASP A 81 6.63 -5.39 -5.47
N ARG A 82 6.99 -4.18 -5.92
CA ARG A 82 7.60 -3.16 -5.04
C ARG A 82 6.67 -2.69 -3.93
N PHE A 83 5.38 -2.52 -4.21
CA PHE A 83 4.41 -2.15 -3.17
C PHE A 83 4.21 -3.27 -2.16
N LEU A 84 4.18 -4.54 -2.61
CA LEU A 84 4.10 -5.69 -1.73
C LEU A 84 5.32 -5.80 -0.81
N VAL A 85 6.53 -5.62 -1.35
CA VAL A 85 7.75 -5.57 -0.54
C VAL A 85 7.66 -4.51 0.56
N CYS A 86 7.23 -3.29 0.23
CA CYS A 86 7.05 -2.25 1.24
C CYS A 86 5.97 -2.61 2.27
N ALA A 87 4.84 -3.16 1.83
CA ALA A 87 3.75 -3.56 2.72
C ALA A 87 4.25 -4.60 3.73
N PHE A 88 4.89 -5.66 3.26
CA PHE A 88 5.42 -6.73 4.10
C PHE A 88 6.54 -6.23 5.03
N HIS A 89 7.47 -5.41 4.53
CA HIS A 89 8.54 -4.83 5.35
C HIS A 89 7.99 -3.95 6.49
N GLU A 90 6.96 -3.16 6.22
CA GLU A 90 6.33 -2.26 7.19
C GLU A 90 5.24 -2.93 8.05
N GLY A 91 4.96 -4.22 7.83
CA GLY A 91 3.87 -4.92 8.52
C GLY A 91 2.49 -4.31 8.23
N ILE A 92 2.28 -3.83 7.01
CA ILE A 92 1.00 -3.32 6.50
C ILE A 92 0.35 -4.45 5.68
N ALA A 93 -0.94 -4.72 5.89
CA ALA A 93 -1.62 -5.75 5.11
C ALA A 93 -1.87 -5.26 3.67
N PRO A 94 -1.34 -5.93 2.62
CA PRO A 94 -1.60 -5.54 1.24
C PRO A 94 -2.97 -6.04 0.76
N VAL A 95 -3.67 -5.18 0.02
CA VAL A 95 -4.88 -5.53 -0.74
C VAL A 95 -4.64 -5.16 -2.19
N LEU A 96 -4.71 -6.13 -3.10
CA LEU A 96 -4.58 -5.89 -4.53
C LEU A 96 -5.98 -5.65 -5.13
N LEU A 97 -6.26 -4.42 -5.52
CA LEU A 97 -7.55 -4.01 -6.08
C LEU A 97 -7.40 -3.84 -7.59
N ILE A 98 -8.06 -4.71 -8.34
CA ILE A 98 -8.00 -4.74 -9.81
C ILE A 98 -9.26 -4.13 -10.41
N THR A 99 -9.10 -3.04 -11.15
CA THR A 99 -10.18 -2.31 -11.82
C THR A 99 -10.33 -2.72 -13.29
N LYS A 100 -11.45 -2.32 -13.91
CA LYS A 100 -11.73 -2.49 -15.34
C LYS A 100 -11.82 -3.95 -15.79
N THR A 101 -12.22 -4.86 -14.90
CA THR A 101 -12.37 -6.28 -15.21
C THR A 101 -13.44 -6.57 -16.27
N ASP A 102 -14.27 -5.58 -16.62
CA ASP A 102 -15.17 -5.60 -17.77
C ASP A 102 -14.49 -5.42 -19.13
N LEU A 103 -13.29 -4.83 -19.17
CA LEU A 103 -12.62 -4.46 -20.42
C LEU A 103 -11.56 -5.48 -20.87
N ALA A 104 -10.99 -6.23 -19.92
CA ALA A 104 -9.96 -7.24 -20.20
C ALA A 104 -9.94 -8.30 -19.08
N PRO A 105 -9.54 -9.54 -19.40
CA PRO A 105 -9.38 -10.59 -18.39
C PRO A 105 -8.26 -10.25 -17.41
N LEU A 106 -8.29 -10.88 -16.24
CA LEU A 106 -7.26 -10.75 -15.23
C LEU A 106 -5.96 -11.45 -15.70
N PRO A 107 -4.79 -10.78 -15.69
CA PRO A 107 -3.54 -11.45 -16.02
C PRO A 107 -3.20 -12.56 -15.03
N GLU A 108 -2.70 -13.70 -15.53
CA GLU A 108 -2.45 -14.90 -14.72
C GLU A 108 -1.51 -14.64 -13.54
N PHE A 109 -0.49 -13.79 -13.72
CA PHE A 109 0.47 -13.48 -12.65
C PHE A 109 -0.18 -12.83 -11.43
N ILE A 110 -1.36 -12.22 -11.56
CA ILE A 110 -2.08 -11.63 -10.41
C ILE A 110 -2.49 -12.71 -9.42
N GLU A 111 -2.87 -13.89 -9.92
CA GLU A 111 -3.28 -15.02 -9.09
C GLU A 111 -2.12 -15.60 -8.27
N GLU A 112 -0.87 -15.41 -8.71
CA GLU A 112 0.32 -15.81 -7.95
C GLU A 112 0.37 -15.14 -6.57
N TYR A 113 -0.10 -13.90 -6.45
CA TYR A 113 -0.09 -13.17 -5.17
C TYR A 113 -1.01 -13.78 -4.10
N LYS A 114 -2.02 -14.57 -4.49
CA LYS A 114 -2.84 -15.31 -3.51
C LYS A 114 -1.99 -16.31 -2.73
N ALA A 115 -0.95 -16.87 -3.34
CA ALA A 115 -0.03 -17.78 -2.66
C ALA A 115 0.78 -17.08 -1.56
N LEU A 116 0.92 -15.75 -1.61
CA LEU A 116 1.50 -14.92 -0.55
C LEU A 116 0.48 -14.49 0.52
N GLY A 117 -0.80 -14.86 0.37
CA GLY A 117 -1.86 -14.41 1.27
C GLY A 117 -2.33 -12.97 0.98
N VAL A 118 -1.99 -12.42 -0.19
CA VAL A 118 -2.49 -11.11 -0.62
C VAL A 118 -3.96 -11.25 -0.98
N GLN A 119 -4.79 -10.40 -0.37
CA GLN A 119 -6.21 -10.34 -0.71
C GLN A 119 -6.39 -9.65 -2.06
N ILE A 120 -7.12 -10.29 -2.97
CA ILE A 120 -7.39 -9.75 -4.31
C ILE A 120 -8.87 -9.40 -4.41
N VAL A 121 -9.16 -8.16 -4.75
CA VAL A 121 -10.52 -7.63 -4.95
C VAL A 121 -10.61 -7.08 -6.35
N THR A 122 -11.69 -7.38 -7.05
CA THR A 122 -11.92 -6.91 -8.41
C THR A 122 -13.07 -5.92 -8.43
N THR A 123 -13.02 -4.96 -9.36
CA THR A 123 -14.14 -4.08 -9.61
C THR A 123 -14.29 -3.75 -11.08
N SER A 124 -15.54 -3.74 -11.54
CA SER A 124 -15.90 -3.31 -12.87
C SER A 124 -16.25 -1.81 -12.91
N SER A 125 -16.04 -1.20 -14.08
CA SER A 125 -16.56 0.13 -14.39
C SER A 125 -18.00 0.09 -14.91
N LYS A 126 -18.61 -1.10 -15.12
CA LYS A 126 -20.01 -1.25 -15.53
C LYS A 126 -20.94 -0.76 -14.42
N THR A 127 -21.88 0.11 -14.78
CA THR A 127 -22.83 0.72 -13.86
C THR A 127 -23.66 -0.30 -13.06
N SER A 128 -24.00 -1.45 -13.64
CA SER A 128 -24.82 -2.47 -12.97
C SER A 128 -24.15 -3.11 -11.77
N ASP A 129 -22.83 -3.26 -11.81
CA ASP A 129 -22.07 -4.02 -10.81
C ASP A 129 -21.33 -3.07 -9.84
N ARG A 130 -21.26 -1.78 -10.19
CA ARG A 130 -20.46 -0.76 -9.50
C ARG A 130 -20.85 -0.62 -8.03
N ASP A 131 -22.15 -0.47 -7.74
CA ASP A 131 -22.62 -0.25 -6.37
C ASP A 131 -22.32 -1.46 -5.46
N ALA A 132 -22.51 -2.67 -5.98
CA ALA A 132 -22.22 -3.90 -5.25
C ALA A 132 -20.72 -4.08 -4.99
N ASP A 133 -19.87 -3.75 -5.96
CA ASP A 133 -18.42 -3.79 -5.81
C ASP A 133 -17.92 -2.72 -4.82
N VAL A 134 -18.44 -1.50 -4.93
CA VAL A 134 -18.12 -0.40 -4.00
C VAL A 134 -18.54 -0.74 -2.58
N ALA A 135 -19.72 -1.34 -2.37
CA ALA A 135 -20.16 -1.78 -1.05
C ALA A 135 -19.23 -2.84 -0.43
N LYS A 136 -18.76 -3.82 -1.23
CA LYS A 136 -17.77 -4.82 -0.77
C LYS A 136 -16.44 -4.17 -0.38
N ILE A 137 -15.95 -3.24 -1.20
CA ILE A 137 -14.70 -2.52 -0.92
C ILE A 137 -14.87 -1.65 0.32
N HIS A 138 -16.00 -0.96 0.46
CA HIS A 138 -16.29 -0.14 1.63
C HIS A 138 -16.29 -0.98 2.91
N THR A 139 -17.00 -2.12 2.90
CA THR A 139 -17.02 -3.09 4.03
C THR A 139 -15.61 -3.56 4.39
N LEU A 140 -14.75 -3.83 3.40
CA LEU A 140 -13.36 -4.24 3.64
C LEU A 140 -12.55 -3.14 4.34
N LEU A 141 -12.75 -1.88 3.96
CA LEU A 141 -12.00 -0.74 4.48
C LEU A 141 -12.65 -0.11 5.73
N ALA A 142 -13.83 -0.58 6.13
CA ALA A 142 -14.61 -0.04 7.23
C ALA A 142 -13.85 -0.11 8.56
N GLY A 143 -13.79 1.02 9.27
CA GLY A 143 -13.06 1.18 10.53
C GLY A 143 -11.53 1.09 10.39
N LYS A 144 -10.98 1.13 9.16
CA LYS A 144 -9.55 0.98 8.88
C LYS A 144 -8.95 2.23 8.25
N THR A 145 -7.65 2.42 8.45
CA THR A 145 -6.84 3.41 7.73
C THR A 145 -6.20 2.75 6.51
N SER A 146 -6.65 3.13 5.33
CA SER A 146 -6.31 2.47 4.07
C SER A 146 -5.62 3.44 3.12
N VAL A 147 -4.41 3.13 2.68
CA VAL A 147 -3.64 3.96 1.74
C VAL A 147 -3.78 3.41 0.33
N LEU A 148 -4.22 4.23 -0.61
CA LEU A 148 -4.38 3.84 -2.01
C LEU A 148 -3.14 4.23 -2.81
N VAL A 149 -2.47 3.23 -3.40
CA VAL A 149 -1.30 3.41 -4.28
C VAL A 149 -1.54 2.75 -5.63
N GLY A 150 -0.78 3.14 -6.66
CA GLY A 150 -0.93 2.59 -8.01
C GLY A 150 -0.65 3.61 -9.10
N HIS A 151 -0.53 3.16 -10.33
CA HIS A 151 -0.20 4.02 -11.46
C HIS A 151 -1.26 5.11 -11.73
N SER A 152 -0.91 6.15 -12.49
CA SER A 152 -1.92 7.06 -13.04
C SER A 152 -2.82 6.31 -14.04
N GLY A 153 -4.10 6.65 -14.11
CA GLY A 153 -5.06 6.07 -15.07
C GLY A 153 -5.71 4.73 -14.67
N VAL A 154 -5.29 4.10 -13.57
CA VAL A 154 -5.85 2.81 -13.10
C VAL A 154 -7.22 2.93 -12.40
N GLY A 155 -7.76 4.15 -12.26
CA GLY A 155 -9.08 4.36 -11.65
C GLY A 155 -9.10 4.65 -10.14
N LYS A 156 -7.96 4.97 -9.51
CA LYS A 156 -7.90 5.35 -8.07
C LYS A 156 -8.84 6.49 -7.70
N SER A 157 -8.79 7.60 -8.45
CA SER A 157 -9.61 8.79 -8.14
C SER A 157 -11.11 8.49 -8.28
N THR A 158 -11.50 7.72 -9.31
CA THR A 158 -12.87 7.24 -9.48
C THR A 158 -13.31 6.40 -8.29
N LEU A 159 -12.49 5.44 -7.86
CA LEU A 159 -12.77 4.62 -6.70
C LEU A 159 -12.90 5.45 -5.40
N ILE A 160 -12.03 6.44 -5.20
CA ILE A 160 -12.10 7.34 -4.04
C ILE A 160 -13.44 8.10 -4.03
N ASN A 161 -13.88 8.59 -5.18
CA ASN A 161 -15.16 9.30 -5.29
C ASN A 161 -16.34 8.39 -4.96
N ASP A 162 -16.29 7.13 -5.39
CA ASP A 162 -17.37 6.18 -5.07
C ASP A 162 -17.38 5.79 -3.59
N LEU A 163 -16.21 5.68 -2.95
CA LEU A 163 -16.07 5.39 -1.53
C LEU A 163 -16.38 6.60 -0.63
N VAL A 164 -16.22 7.81 -1.17
CA VAL A 164 -16.42 9.08 -0.46
C VAL A 164 -17.22 10.06 -1.36
N PRO A 165 -18.54 9.84 -1.52
CA PRO A 165 -19.37 10.59 -2.47
C PRO A 165 -19.37 12.11 -2.24
N HIS A 166 -19.16 12.54 -1.00
CA HIS A 166 -19.13 13.97 -0.61
C HIS A 166 -17.72 14.60 -0.63
N ALA A 167 -16.68 13.88 -1.07
CA ALA A 167 -15.31 14.41 -1.10
C ALA A 167 -15.11 15.56 -2.11
N GLY A 168 -16.04 15.77 -3.05
CA GLY A 168 -15.99 16.88 -4.02
C GLY A 168 -14.73 16.89 -4.90
N ARG A 169 -14.07 15.74 -5.05
CA ARG A 169 -12.88 15.59 -5.89
C ARG A 169 -13.28 15.69 -7.35
N ILE A 170 -12.74 16.69 -8.05
CA ILE A 170 -12.87 16.83 -9.51
C ILE A 170 -12.24 15.58 -10.16
N THR A 171 -13.06 14.62 -10.61
CA THR A 171 -12.67 13.64 -11.63
C THR A 171 -12.68 14.37 -12.96
N GLY A 172 -11.62 15.12 -13.21
CA GLY A 172 -11.43 15.89 -14.43
C GLY A 172 -10.31 15.28 -15.25
N ASP A 173 -10.62 15.07 -16.52
CA ASP A 173 -9.81 14.47 -17.57
C ASP A 173 -8.35 14.92 -17.63
N VAL A 174 -7.58 14.08 -18.33
CA VAL A 174 -6.26 14.42 -18.86
C VAL A 174 -6.34 15.82 -19.46
N ASN A 175 -5.67 16.78 -18.82
CA ASN A 175 -5.68 18.16 -19.27
C ASN A 175 -4.76 18.27 -20.49
N ASP A 176 -5.29 17.86 -21.65
CA ASP A 176 -4.65 17.88 -22.97
C ASP A 176 -4.51 19.29 -23.56
N VAL A 177 -4.78 20.33 -22.76
CA VAL A 177 -4.67 21.73 -23.19
C VAL A 177 -3.80 22.49 -22.19
N THR A 178 -2.47 22.41 -22.38
CA THR A 178 -1.47 23.48 -22.08
C THR A 178 -0.02 22.98 -22.09
N GLY A 179 0.25 21.68 -22.21
CA GLY A 179 1.63 21.15 -22.29
C GLY A 179 2.51 21.42 -21.06
N ARG A 180 1.92 21.88 -19.95
CA ARG A 180 2.55 21.99 -18.63
C ARG A 180 1.52 21.66 -17.55
N GLY A 181 1.30 20.37 -17.34
CA GLY A 181 0.48 19.87 -16.24
C GLY A 181 1.10 20.26 -14.89
N ARG A 182 0.42 21.13 -14.16
CA ARG A 182 0.77 21.48 -12.78
C ARG A 182 0.51 20.29 -11.87
N HIS A 183 1.49 19.39 -11.79
CA HIS A 183 1.62 18.38 -10.75
C HIS A 183 1.75 19.06 -9.37
N THR A 184 0.67 19.46 -8.70
CA THR A 184 0.78 19.97 -7.31
C THR A 184 -0.42 19.60 -6.45
N SER A 185 -0.43 18.37 -5.96
CA SER A 185 -0.95 18.06 -4.63
C SER A 185 0.07 17.12 -3.99
N SER A 186 1.11 17.69 -3.38
CA SER A 186 2.31 16.97 -2.91
C SER A 186 2.14 16.31 -1.54
N SER A 187 0.94 16.36 -0.96
CA SER A 187 0.66 15.87 0.39
C SER A 187 -0.43 14.81 0.34
N ALA A 188 -0.27 13.76 1.15
CA ALA A 188 -1.33 12.78 1.36
C ALA A 188 -2.57 13.46 1.95
N ILE A 189 -3.75 12.97 1.59
CA ILE A 189 -5.03 13.48 2.08
C ILE A 189 -5.82 12.30 2.63
N ALA A 190 -6.23 12.39 3.90
CA ALA A 190 -7.16 11.44 4.50
C ALA A 190 -8.59 11.90 4.25
N LEU A 191 -9.39 11.01 3.69
CA LEU A 191 -10.81 11.20 3.42
C LEU A 191 -11.59 10.21 4.30
N PRO A 192 -12.55 10.68 5.09
CA PRO A 192 -13.37 9.78 5.89
C PRO A 192 -14.26 8.97 4.95
N LEU A 193 -14.30 7.65 5.15
CA LEU A 193 -15.26 6.80 4.45
C LEU A 193 -16.68 7.21 4.85
N SER A 194 -17.62 7.16 3.90
CA SER A 194 -18.99 7.59 4.18
C SER A 194 -19.61 6.74 5.30
N PRO A 195 -20.08 7.35 6.40
CA PRO A 195 -20.75 6.62 7.48
C PRO A 195 -22.12 6.07 7.05
N ASP A 196 -22.70 6.61 5.97
CA ASP A 196 -23.97 6.15 5.40
C ASP A 196 -23.85 4.74 4.78
N LEU A 197 -22.64 4.34 4.41
CA LEU A 197 -22.33 3.03 3.85
C LEU A 197 -21.92 2.01 4.93
N ASP A 198 -21.21 2.45 5.98
CA ASP A 198 -20.91 1.63 7.17
C ASP A 198 -20.68 2.53 8.41
N PRO A 199 -21.37 2.28 9.54
CA PRO A 199 -21.24 3.09 10.76
C PRO A 199 -19.86 3.01 11.42
N ALA A 200 -19.03 2.01 11.10
CA ALA A 200 -17.65 1.92 11.58
C ALA A 200 -16.74 3.03 11.01
N GLY A 201 -17.17 3.71 9.93
CA GLY A 201 -16.41 4.76 9.28
C GLY A 201 -15.11 4.22 8.67
N GLY A 202 -14.00 4.93 8.87
CA GLY A 202 -12.69 4.58 8.33
C GLY A 202 -12.09 5.71 7.50
N TRP A 203 -10.87 5.49 7.00
CA TRP A 203 -10.12 6.52 6.29
C TRP A 203 -9.52 5.96 5.00
N ALA A 204 -9.87 6.58 3.87
CA ALA A 204 -9.16 6.40 2.62
C ALA A 204 -8.12 7.50 2.46
N ILE A 205 -6.85 7.12 2.38
CA ILE A 205 -5.74 8.05 2.21
C ILE A 205 -5.26 7.97 0.76
N ASP A 206 -5.40 9.07 0.05
CA ASP A 206 -4.83 9.23 -1.28
C ASP A 206 -3.44 9.84 -1.18
N THR A 207 -2.50 9.27 -1.91
CA THR A 207 -1.11 9.73 -1.96
C THR A 207 -0.72 10.09 -3.40
N PRO A 208 -1.11 11.29 -3.90
CA PRO A 208 -0.79 11.69 -5.26
C PRO A 208 0.72 11.71 -5.49
N GLY A 209 1.17 11.13 -6.60
CA GLY A 209 2.57 11.20 -7.03
C GLY A 209 3.54 10.25 -6.34
N ILE A 210 3.06 9.30 -5.52
CA ILE A 210 3.87 8.13 -5.14
C ILE A 210 3.92 7.20 -6.35
N ARG A 211 5.05 7.19 -7.07
CA ARG A 211 5.29 6.34 -8.24
C ARG A 211 5.89 4.99 -7.86
N ALA A 212 6.77 5.00 -6.86
CA ALA A 212 7.35 3.83 -6.21
C ALA A 212 7.97 4.28 -4.89
N PHE A 213 8.12 3.35 -3.96
CA PHE A 213 8.94 3.53 -2.75
C PHE A 213 10.38 3.12 -3.05
N GLY A 214 11.36 3.79 -2.44
CA GLY A 214 12.75 3.35 -2.49
C GLY A 214 12.93 2.07 -1.70
N LEU A 215 13.64 1.10 -2.27
CA LEU A 215 13.82 -0.23 -1.67
C LEU A 215 15.25 -0.48 -1.16
N ALA A 216 16.20 0.42 -1.47
CA ALA A 216 17.64 0.23 -1.23
C ALA A 216 18.02 0.01 0.25
N HIS A 217 17.16 0.37 1.19
CA HIS A 217 17.41 0.29 2.64
C HIS A 217 16.58 -0.79 3.35
N LEU A 218 15.73 -1.52 2.61
CA LEU A 218 14.83 -2.51 3.21
C LEU A 218 15.60 -3.77 3.62
N ASP A 219 15.31 -4.26 4.81
CA ASP A 219 15.86 -5.53 5.31
C ASP A 219 15.02 -6.71 4.80
N PRO A 220 15.58 -7.62 3.98
CA PRO A 220 14.86 -8.78 3.46
C PRO A 220 14.29 -9.68 4.57
N ASN A 221 14.92 -9.70 5.75
CA ASN A 221 14.44 -10.51 6.87
C ASN A 221 13.06 -10.06 7.37
N LYS A 222 12.75 -8.75 7.27
CA LYS A 222 11.43 -8.23 7.63
C LYS A 222 10.33 -8.70 6.67
N ILE A 223 10.66 -8.89 5.39
CA ILE A 223 9.74 -9.44 4.41
C ILE A 223 9.39 -10.89 4.82
N ILE A 224 10.40 -11.69 5.15
CA ILE A 224 10.20 -13.08 5.59
C ILE A 224 9.40 -13.15 6.90
N ALA A 225 9.71 -12.26 7.85
CA ALA A 225 9.00 -12.17 9.13
C ALA A 225 7.50 -11.87 9.00
N SER A 226 7.06 -11.33 7.85
CA SER A 226 5.64 -11.11 7.58
C SER A 226 4.85 -12.41 7.30
N PHE A 227 5.54 -13.50 7.02
CA PHE A 227 4.98 -14.83 6.75
C PHE A 227 5.36 -15.78 7.88
N SER A 228 4.49 -15.95 8.89
CA SER A 228 4.82 -16.74 10.09
C SER A 228 5.28 -18.16 9.77
N ASP A 229 4.60 -18.83 8.82
CA ASP A 229 4.93 -20.18 8.35
C ASP A 229 6.33 -20.29 7.73
N LEU A 230 6.75 -19.27 6.97
CA LEU A 230 8.08 -19.21 6.35
C LEU A 230 9.13 -18.75 7.35
N SER A 231 8.79 -17.82 8.23
CA SER A 231 9.68 -17.27 9.26
C SER A 231 10.14 -18.33 10.25
N GLU A 232 9.22 -19.18 10.71
CA GLU A 232 9.54 -20.30 11.61
C GLU A 232 10.56 -21.27 10.98
N VAL A 233 10.42 -21.57 9.69
CA VAL A 233 11.37 -22.43 8.97
C VAL A 233 12.68 -21.70 8.69
N ALA A 234 12.62 -20.44 8.26
CA ALA A 234 13.79 -19.60 7.98
C ALA A 234 14.69 -19.43 9.20
N ALA A 235 14.13 -19.41 10.42
CA ALA A 235 14.88 -19.39 11.67
C ALA A 235 15.77 -20.62 11.88
N THR A 236 15.54 -21.71 11.15
CA THR A 236 16.35 -22.95 11.19
C THR A 236 17.39 -23.03 10.06
N CYS A 237 17.44 -22.03 9.17
CA CYS A 237 18.47 -21.91 8.15
C CYS A 237 19.84 -21.60 8.78
N MET A 238 20.90 -21.80 8.00
CA MET A 238 22.22 -21.30 8.38
C MET A 238 22.21 -19.77 8.51
N PRO A 239 23.09 -19.18 9.35
CA PRO A 239 23.24 -17.74 9.41
C PRO A 239 23.50 -17.12 8.03
N ASN A 240 22.88 -15.98 7.75
CA ASN A 240 22.97 -15.26 6.46
C ASN A 240 22.50 -16.06 5.24
N CYS A 241 21.54 -16.98 5.42
CA CYS A 241 20.89 -17.67 4.32
C CYS A 241 20.26 -16.66 3.34
N SER A 242 20.56 -16.77 2.04
CA SER A 242 19.96 -15.92 1.01
C SER A 242 18.51 -16.31 0.70
N HIS A 243 18.07 -17.45 1.23
CA HIS A 243 16.83 -18.14 0.91
C HIS A 243 16.67 -18.59 -0.54
N SER A 244 17.66 -18.36 -1.41
CA SER A 244 17.73 -18.79 -2.81
C SER A 244 18.67 -19.98 -3.04
N GLU A 245 19.56 -20.28 -2.09
CA GLU A 245 20.51 -21.39 -2.18
C GLU A 245 19.89 -22.77 -1.98
N GLU A 246 20.58 -23.82 -2.47
CA GLU A 246 20.14 -25.21 -2.39
C GLU A 246 20.05 -25.72 -0.93
N SER A 247 20.93 -25.23 -0.05
CA SER A 247 20.96 -25.63 1.37
C SER A 247 19.85 -24.99 2.22
N CYS A 248 19.06 -24.08 1.63
CA CYS A 248 17.98 -23.38 2.34
C CYS A 248 16.92 -24.37 2.84
N ARG A 249 16.59 -24.30 4.14
CA ARG A 249 15.57 -25.16 4.78
C ARG A 249 14.17 -24.99 4.18
N LEU A 250 13.89 -23.86 3.54
CA LEU A 250 12.64 -23.64 2.82
C LEU A 250 12.47 -24.61 1.63
N ASN A 251 13.56 -25.14 1.06
CA ASN A 251 13.49 -26.15 0.01
C ASN A 251 12.84 -27.44 0.53
N GLU A 252 13.29 -27.93 1.68
CA GLU A 252 12.71 -29.12 2.34
C GLU A 252 11.27 -28.85 2.79
N TRP A 253 10.98 -27.65 3.28
CA TRP A 253 9.60 -27.27 3.63
C TRP A 253 8.66 -27.31 2.42
N ALA A 254 9.13 -26.85 1.26
CA ALA A 254 8.37 -26.86 0.01
C ALA A 254 8.28 -28.25 -0.64
N ALA A 255 9.25 -29.12 -0.40
CA ALA A 255 9.32 -30.47 -0.96
C ALA A 255 9.67 -31.52 0.11
N PRO A 256 8.78 -31.77 1.09
CA PRO A 256 9.08 -32.67 2.21
C PRO A 256 9.34 -34.09 1.70
N GLY A 257 10.47 -34.68 2.08
CA GLY A 257 10.86 -36.01 1.62
C GLY A 257 11.16 -36.07 0.11
N GLY A 258 11.50 -34.93 -0.50
CA GLY A 258 11.82 -34.81 -1.93
C GLY A 258 10.63 -34.73 -2.87
N THR A 259 9.39 -34.73 -2.36
CA THR A 259 8.18 -34.57 -3.18
C THR A 259 7.65 -33.15 -3.07
N ALA A 260 7.63 -32.42 -4.19
CA ALA A 260 7.18 -31.03 -4.22
C ALA A 260 5.69 -30.91 -3.84
N ASP A 261 5.41 -30.14 -2.79
CA ASP A 261 4.08 -29.61 -2.51
C ASP A 261 3.85 -28.40 -3.42
N VAL A 262 2.84 -28.49 -4.30
CA VAL A 262 2.56 -27.47 -5.32
C VAL A 262 2.27 -26.10 -4.69
N ALA A 263 1.51 -26.06 -3.59
CA ALA A 263 1.11 -24.80 -2.96
C ALA A 263 2.30 -24.15 -2.25
N LYS A 264 3.07 -24.93 -1.50
CA LYS A 264 4.27 -24.43 -0.81
C LYS A 264 5.37 -24.01 -1.79
N THR A 265 5.57 -24.78 -2.85
CA THR A 265 6.54 -24.44 -3.90
C THR A 265 6.18 -23.12 -4.56
N ARG A 266 4.91 -22.91 -4.91
CA ARG A 266 4.45 -21.64 -5.48
C ARG A 266 4.67 -20.48 -4.52
N ARG A 267 4.31 -20.65 -3.24
CA ARG A 267 4.50 -19.63 -2.20
C ARG A 267 5.98 -19.29 -2.00
N LEU A 268 6.87 -20.27 -1.97
CA LEU A 268 8.32 -20.06 -1.88
C LEU A 268 8.88 -19.34 -3.10
N GLN A 269 8.41 -19.69 -4.30
CA GLN A 269 8.79 -18.99 -5.53
C GLN A 269 8.36 -17.52 -5.48
N SER A 270 7.11 -17.24 -5.09
CA SER A 270 6.62 -15.87 -4.94
C SER A 270 7.41 -15.09 -3.89
N LEU A 271 7.77 -15.70 -2.76
CA LEU A 271 8.63 -15.08 -1.75
C LEU A 271 9.99 -14.72 -2.36
N ARG A 272 10.64 -15.65 -3.05
CA ARG A 272 11.94 -15.43 -3.69
C ARG A 272 11.89 -14.31 -4.72
N SER A 273 10.84 -14.27 -5.54
CA SER A 273 10.64 -13.16 -6.47
C SER A 273 10.57 -11.81 -5.75
N LEU A 274 9.94 -11.74 -4.57
CA LEU A 274 9.93 -10.50 -3.78
C LEU A 274 11.32 -10.14 -3.19
N LEU A 275 12.07 -11.14 -2.72
CA LEU A 275 13.42 -10.93 -2.16
C LEU A 275 14.45 -10.48 -3.22
N GLU A 276 14.22 -10.79 -4.49
CA GLU A 276 15.09 -10.40 -5.60
C GLU A 276 14.86 -8.96 -6.10
N ILE A 277 13.78 -8.31 -5.67
CA ILE A 277 13.45 -6.95 -6.12
C ILE A 277 14.49 -5.98 -5.57
N LYS A 278 15.21 -5.34 -6.50
CA LYS A 278 16.17 -4.27 -6.19
C LYS A 278 15.55 -2.91 -6.45
N ASP A 279 16.20 -1.88 -5.90
CA ASP A 279 15.80 -0.51 -6.21
C ASP A 279 15.94 -0.22 -7.71
N PHE A 280 15.08 0.64 -8.24
CA PHE A 280 15.16 1.03 -9.63
C PHE A 280 16.31 2.04 -9.72
N ASP A 281 17.26 1.84 -10.62
CA ASP A 281 18.21 2.89 -10.93
C ASP A 281 17.44 4.01 -11.63
N SER A 282 17.23 5.12 -10.93
CA SER A 282 16.53 6.30 -11.44
C SER A 282 17.27 6.99 -12.59
N SER A 283 18.46 6.51 -12.96
CA SER A 283 19.27 7.02 -14.07
C SER A 283 18.87 6.48 -15.46
N ILE A 284 17.98 5.49 -15.54
CA ILE A 284 17.51 4.95 -16.82
C ILE A 284 16.16 5.62 -17.19
N PRO A 285 16.11 6.48 -18.22
CA PRO A 285 14.85 7.05 -18.70
C PRO A 285 13.99 5.96 -19.38
N GLU A 286 12.66 6.07 -19.26
CA GLU A 286 11.69 5.31 -20.07
C GLU A 286 11.93 5.46 -21.58
#